data_AF-A0A9N9PAK5-F1
#
_entry.id   AF-A0A9N9PAK5-F1
#
_cell.length_a   1.000
_cell.length_b   1.000
_cell.length_c   1.000
_cell.angle_alpha   90.00
_cell.angle_beta   90.00
_cell.angle_gamma   90.00
#
_symmetry.space_group_name_H-M   'P 1'
#
loop_
_entity.id
_entity.type
_entity.pdbx_description
1 polymer ?
#
loop_
_entity_poly.entity_id
_entity_poly.type
_entity_poly.pdbx_seq_one_letter_code
_entity_poly.pdbx_strand_id
1 'polypeptide(L)'
;LHPGNIIVKFIKPNIFSFLHFWSTTNTMNDDELFNTYETEIATKRLLECSHDKELWKNELIKLCNEGYQPQLVFIDAGLVTSLNEVNRKNFLDLFQAVAEFDGYKAGQLMIERCKTPELVVSGDIFALKMQHLVLNVKSLTLQLGKIRISDILKTVLQMVRHHHVKLEGDFVNVIISILVLEGIGRQLDSELDLLKNALPILRKLGAQETRRGMKGSIKEVSGESVWMLKFWFWLEAREWLDNASWQEYELYYQRHLWWAD
;
A
#
# COMPACT_ATOMS: atom_id res chain seq x y z
N LEU A 1 14.97 -20.82 9.38
CA LEU A 1 14.30 -19.70 10.09
C LEU A 1 12.83 -19.83 9.77
N HIS A 2 11.89 -19.95 10.71
CA HIS A 2 10.48 -19.95 10.27
C HIS A 2 9.57 -19.14 11.18
N PRO A 3 9.16 -17.98 10.67
CA PRO A 3 7.78 -17.56 10.77
C PRO A 3 7.29 -17.01 9.42
N GLY A 4 6.24 -17.64 8.88
CA GLY A 4 5.36 -17.03 7.88
C GLY A 4 5.98 -16.78 6.51
N ASN A 5 5.76 -17.72 5.60
CA ASN A 5 5.35 -17.42 4.22
C ASN A 5 6.30 -16.61 3.31
N ILE A 6 7.46 -16.17 3.78
CA ILE A 6 8.43 -15.35 3.05
C ILE A 6 9.85 -15.82 3.38
N ILE A 7 10.67 -16.05 2.35
CA ILE A 7 12.11 -16.29 2.45
C ILE A 7 12.84 -15.11 1.80
N VAL A 8 13.95 -14.68 2.41
CA VAL A 8 14.89 -13.74 1.79
C VAL A 8 16.09 -14.52 1.25
N LYS A 9 16.35 -14.41 -0.05
CA LYS A 9 17.55 -14.94 -0.72
C LYS A 9 18.43 -13.79 -1.17
N PHE A 10 19.72 -14.05 -1.38
CA PHE A 10 20.65 -13.08 -1.97
C PHE A 10 21.14 -13.63 -3.29
N ILE A 11 20.83 -12.94 -4.39
CA ILE A 11 21.15 -13.37 -5.74
C ILE A 11 22.14 -12.40 -6.38
N LYS A 12 23.01 -12.88 -7.25
CA LYS A 12 23.89 -12.03 -8.05
C LYS A 12 23.30 -11.90 -9.46
N PRO A 13 22.72 -10.77 -9.85
CA PRO A 13 22.07 -10.64 -11.15
C PRO A 13 23.11 -10.68 -12.27
N ASN A 14 22.91 -11.56 -13.25
CA ASN A 14 23.61 -11.48 -14.53
C ASN A 14 23.04 -10.32 -15.37
N ILE A 15 23.88 -9.63 -16.16
CA ILE A 15 23.51 -8.47 -16.99
C ILE A 15 22.27 -8.75 -17.87
N PHE A 16 22.08 -10.00 -18.29
CA PHE A 16 20.92 -10.46 -19.06
C PHE A 16 19.60 -10.49 -18.27
N SER A 17 19.66 -10.76 -16.95
CA SER A 17 18.50 -10.86 -16.05
C SER A 17 17.82 -9.49 -15.84
N PHE A 18 18.60 -8.42 -15.73
CA PHE A 18 18.08 -7.07 -15.54
C PHE A 18 17.29 -6.54 -16.75
N LEU A 19 17.75 -6.84 -17.97
CA LEU A 19 17.07 -6.44 -19.21
C LEU A 19 15.74 -7.19 -19.41
N HIS A 20 15.66 -8.43 -18.93
CA HIS A 20 14.47 -9.28 -19.13
C HIS A 20 13.36 -9.00 -18.11
N PHE A 21 13.69 -8.63 -16.86
CA PHE A 21 12.72 -8.21 -15.83
C PHE A 21 11.82 -7.05 -16.30
N TRP A 22 12.34 -6.18 -17.17
CA TRP A 22 11.58 -5.05 -17.72
C TRP A 22 10.79 -5.41 -19.00
N SER A 23 10.99 -6.58 -19.61
CA SER A 23 10.56 -6.79 -21.01
C SER A 23 9.37 -7.71 -21.26
N THR A 24 8.99 -8.72 -20.46
CA THR A 24 7.89 -9.61 -20.90
C THR A 24 7.17 -10.46 -19.86
N THR A 25 5.86 -10.57 -20.08
CA THR A 25 4.86 -11.49 -19.51
C THR A 25 4.93 -12.89 -20.11
N ASN A 26 6.11 -13.51 -20.22
CA ASN A 26 6.23 -14.87 -20.76
C ASN A 26 6.85 -15.82 -19.73
N THR A 27 6.10 -16.88 -19.46
CA THR A 27 6.51 -18.09 -18.74
C THR A 27 7.74 -18.71 -19.40
N MET A 28 8.89 -18.71 -18.74
CA MET A 28 10.02 -19.62 -19.03
C MET A 28 10.80 -19.96 -17.75
N ASN A 29 11.47 -21.12 -17.80
CA ASN A 29 12.06 -21.88 -16.70
C ASN A 29 12.93 -21.05 -15.72
N ASP A 30 12.53 -21.07 -14.46
CA ASP A 30 13.18 -20.36 -13.34
C ASP A 30 14.66 -20.77 -13.12
N ASP A 31 15.06 -21.96 -13.57
CA ASP A 31 16.39 -22.54 -13.31
C ASP A 31 17.55 -21.85 -14.06
N GLU A 32 17.30 -21.17 -15.19
CA GLU A 32 18.37 -20.47 -15.94
C GLU A 32 18.57 -19.01 -15.50
N LEU A 33 17.65 -18.46 -14.69
CA LEU A 33 17.61 -17.04 -14.36
C LEU A 33 18.39 -16.70 -13.07
N PHE A 34 18.66 -17.70 -12.23
CA PHE A 34 19.30 -17.53 -10.93
C PHE A 34 20.46 -18.50 -10.77
N ASN A 35 21.67 -17.99 -10.51
CA ASN A 35 22.79 -18.84 -10.16
C ASN A 35 22.58 -19.38 -8.72
N THR A 36 21.95 -20.55 -8.61
CA THR A 36 21.64 -21.21 -7.33
C THR A 36 22.89 -21.39 -6.46
N TYR A 37 24.04 -21.66 -7.09
CA TYR A 37 25.32 -21.79 -6.39
C TYR A 37 25.76 -20.49 -5.69
N GLU A 38 25.64 -19.35 -6.37
CA GLU A 38 25.94 -18.03 -5.77
C GLU A 38 25.00 -17.72 -4.60
N THR A 39 23.74 -18.13 -4.73
CA THR A 39 22.73 -17.94 -3.68
C THR A 39 23.05 -18.75 -2.44
N GLU A 40 23.51 -19.99 -2.61
CA GLU A 40 23.95 -20.86 -1.51
C GLU A 40 25.20 -20.32 -0.80
N ILE A 41 26.17 -19.80 -1.55
CA ILE A 41 27.37 -19.15 -0.98
C ILE A 41 26.98 -17.98 -0.09
N ALA A 42 26.14 -17.06 -0.59
CA ALA A 42 25.70 -15.90 0.17
C ALA A 42 24.93 -16.31 1.44
N THR A 43 24.07 -17.32 1.32
CA THR A 43 23.30 -17.87 2.44
C THR A 43 24.22 -18.48 3.50
N LYS A 44 25.22 -19.26 3.09
CA LYS A 44 26.18 -19.89 4.01
C LYS A 44 27.00 -18.85 4.78
N ARG A 45 27.53 -17.83 4.09
CA ARG A 45 28.28 -16.73 4.72
C ARG A 45 27.46 -16.02 5.80
N LEU A 46 26.18 -15.76 5.53
CA LEU A 46 25.26 -15.13 6.48
C LEU A 46 24.88 -16.05 7.65
N LEU A 47 24.82 -17.37 7.43
CA LEU A 47 24.55 -18.33 8.50
C LEU A 47 25.73 -18.46 9.46
N GLU A 48 26.96 -18.44 8.96
CA GLU A 48 28.19 -18.53 9.76
C GLU A 48 28.32 -17.37 10.77
N CYS A 49 27.85 -16.17 10.41
CA CYS A 49 27.85 -15.00 11.29
C CYS A 49 26.48 -14.72 11.96
N SER A 50 25.49 -15.62 11.85
CA SER A 50 24.12 -15.40 12.35
C SER A 50 24.00 -15.19 13.86
N HIS A 51 25.01 -15.60 14.63
CA HIS A 51 25.05 -15.47 16.09
C HIS A 51 25.47 -14.07 16.57
N ASP A 52 26.09 -13.25 15.71
CA ASP A 52 26.57 -11.91 16.05
C ASP A 52 25.98 -10.88 15.07
N LYS A 53 25.15 -9.98 15.61
CA LYS A 53 24.41 -8.98 14.83
C LYS A 53 25.33 -8.02 14.07
N GLU A 54 26.46 -7.62 14.65
CA GLU A 54 27.37 -6.66 14.02
C GLU A 54 28.20 -7.33 12.92
N LEU A 55 28.68 -8.55 13.16
CA LEU A 55 29.34 -9.35 12.11
C LEU A 55 28.38 -9.65 10.96
N TRP A 56 27.13 -9.98 11.27
CA TRP A 56 26.10 -10.26 10.27
C TRP A 56 25.79 -9.05 9.38
N LYS A 57 25.66 -7.86 9.97
CA LYS A 57 25.49 -6.60 9.21
C LYS A 57 26.70 -6.30 8.32
N ASN A 58 27.92 -6.46 8.85
CA ASN A 58 29.14 -6.22 8.07
C ASN A 58 29.23 -7.16 6.87
N GLU A 59 28.84 -8.43 7.05
CA GLU A 59 28.82 -9.40 5.97
C GLU A 59 27.74 -9.09 4.92
N LEU A 60 26.55 -8.63 5.34
CA LEU A 60 25.54 -8.11 4.41
C LEU A 60 26.07 -6.96 3.54
N ILE A 61 26.78 -6.00 4.15
CA ILE A 61 27.35 -4.87 3.42
C ILE A 61 28.37 -5.35 2.39
N LYS A 62 29.20 -6.34 2.73
CA LYS A 62 30.13 -6.95 1.77
C LYS A 62 29.40 -7.61 0.61
N LEU A 63 28.36 -8.42 0.88
CA LEU A 63 27.55 -9.04 -0.16
C LEU A 63 26.92 -7.98 -1.09
N CYS A 64 26.37 -6.90 -0.55
CA CYS A 64 25.85 -5.80 -1.35
C CYS A 64 26.95 -5.16 -2.23
N ASN A 65 28.15 -4.93 -1.68
CA ASN A 65 29.28 -4.35 -2.43
C ASN A 65 29.81 -5.30 -3.52
N GLU A 66 29.69 -6.62 -3.33
CA GLU A 66 30.03 -7.65 -4.30
C GLU A 66 28.97 -7.82 -5.42
N GLY A 67 27.87 -7.06 -5.33
CA GLY A 67 26.79 -7.03 -6.31
C GLY A 67 25.64 -7.99 -6.03
N TYR A 68 25.56 -8.61 -4.85
CA TYR A 68 24.38 -9.39 -4.46
C TYR A 68 23.19 -8.46 -4.18
N GLN A 69 22.01 -8.92 -4.54
CA GLN A 69 20.74 -8.22 -4.30
C GLN A 69 19.79 -9.13 -3.50
N PRO A 70 19.03 -8.57 -2.57
CA PRO A 70 18.01 -9.33 -1.86
C PRO A 70 16.84 -9.67 -2.79
N GLN A 71 16.35 -10.90 -2.69
CA GLN A 71 15.17 -11.42 -3.36
C GLN A 71 14.18 -11.91 -2.30
N LEU A 72 12.94 -11.45 -2.38
CA LEU A 72 11.84 -11.94 -1.55
C LEU A 72 11.13 -13.10 -2.27
N VAL A 73 11.02 -14.23 -1.60
CA VAL A 73 10.33 -15.44 -2.08
C VAL A 73 9.10 -15.67 -1.22
N PHE A 74 7.92 -15.49 -1.80
CA PHE A 74 6.65 -15.76 -1.12
C PHE A 74 6.28 -17.25 -1.26
N ILE A 75 5.89 -17.89 -0.15
CA ILE A 75 5.61 -19.33 -0.07
C ILE A 75 4.13 -19.60 0.14
N ASP A 76 3.42 -18.69 0.82
CA ASP A 76 1.99 -18.84 1.10
C ASP A 76 1.17 -17.83 0.31
N ALA A 77 0.08 -18.35 -0.24
CA ALA A 77 -0.92 -17.64 -0.99
C ALA A 77 -2.29 -17.68 -0.29
N GLY A 78 -2.34 -18.00 1.02
CA GLY A 78 -3.58 -18.20 1.76
C GLY A 78 -4.50 -16.98 1.87
N LEU A 79 -3.97 -15.78 1.61
CA LEU A 79 -4.74 -14.53 1.52
C LEU A 79 -4.84 -14.01 0.07
N VAL A 80 -4.51 -14.82 -0.94
CA VAL A 80 -4.70 -14.40 -2.33
C VAL A 80 -6.18 -14.43 -2.65
N THR A 81 -6.70 -13.28 -3.10
CA THR A 81 -8.06 -13.15 -3.61
C THR A 81 -8.01 -12.46 -4.96
N SER A 82 -8.89 -12.86 -5.86
CA SER A 82 -9.16 -12.12 -7.10
C SER A 82 -10.48 -11.38 -6.93
N LEU A 83 -10.52 -10.11 -7.32
CA LEU A 83 -11.77 -9.37 -7.38
C LEU A 83 -12.39 -9.61 -8.76
N ASN A 84 -13.58 -10.20 -8.78
CA ASN A 84 -14.38 -10.23 -10.01
C ASN A 84 -14.78 -8.79 -10.42
N GLU A 85 -15.32 -8.62 -11.62
CA GLU A 85 -15.65 -7.29 -12.16
C GLU A 85 -16.60 -6.49 -11.26
N VAL A 86 -17.60 -7.15 -10.67
CA VAL A 86 -18.57 -6.54 -9.77
C VAL A 86 -17.91 -6.07 -8.48
N ASN A 87 -17.08 -6.91 -7.87
CA ASN A 87 -16.38 -6.62 -6.62
C ASN A 87 -15.33 -5.53 -6.83
N ARG A 88 -14.64 -5.56 -7.97
CA ARG A 88 -13.70 -4.52 -8.39
C ARG A 88 -14.42 -3.18 -8.53
N LYS A 89 -15.55 -3.12 -9.22
CA LYS A 89 -16.36 -1.91 -9.33
C LYS A 89 -16.85 -1.42 -7.96
N ASN A 90 -17.36 -2.35 -7.14
CA ASN A 90 -17.83 -2.03 -5.80
C ASN A 90 -16.74 -1.41 -4.93
N PHE A 91 -15.52 -1.95 -5.04
CA PHE A 91 -14.33 -1.45 -4.38
C PHE A 91 -13.94 -0.05 -4.88
N LEU A 92 -13.94 0.16 -6.20
CA LEU A 92 -13.57 1.46 -6.80
C LEU A 92 -14.54 2.57 -6.39
N ASP A 93 -15.85 2.34 -6.45
CA ASP A 93 -16.84 3.33 -6.03
C ASP A 93 -16.70 3.69 -4.53
N LEU A 94 -16.39 2.69 -3.69
CA LEU A 94 -16.15 2.92 -2.27
C LEU A 94 -14.89 3.76 -2.05
N PHE A 95 -13.80 3.42 -2.74
CA PHE A 95 -12.56 4.19 -2.70
C PHE A 95 -12.75 5.61 -3.22
N GLN A 96 -13.57 5.79 -4.25
CA GLN A 96 -13.95 7.10 -4.78
C GLN A 96 -14.66 7.95 -3.73
N ALA A 97 -15.69 7.42 -3.08
CA ALA A 97 -16.41 8.15 -2.04
C ALA A 97 -15.48 8.58 -0.88
N VAL A 98 -14.58 7.70 -0.46
CA VAL A 98 -13.57 8.01 0.58
C VAL A 98 -12.60 9.11 0.11
N ALA A 99 -12.13 9.03 -1.14
CA ALA A 99 -11.21 10.01 -1.72
C ALA A 99 -11.83 11.41 -1.88
N GLU A 100 -13.12 11.47 -2.20
CA GLU A 100 -13.89 12.72 -2.31
C GLU A 100 -14.30 13.27 -0.93
N PHE A 101 -13.85 12.62 0.16
CA PHE A 101 -14.23 12.90 1.54
C PHE A 101 -15.74 12.77 1.84
N ASP A 102 -16.43 11.98 1.03
CA ASP A 102 -17.83 11.63 1.20
C ASP A 102 -17.96 10.28 1.92
N GLY A 103 -17.65 10.30 3.22
CA GLY A 103 -17.77 9.13 4.07
C GLY A 103 -19.22 8.69 4.30
N TYR A 104 -20.20 9.59 4.17
CA TYR A 104 -21.61 9.23 4.23
C TYR A 104 -21.99 8.34 3.05
N LYS A 105 -21.62 8.75 1.82
CA LYS A 105 -21.79 7.93 0.62
C LYS A 105 -21.03 6.63 0.72
N ALA A 106 -19.79 6.64 1.22
CA ALA A 106 -19.03 5.42 1.45
C ALA A 106 -19.80 4.45 2.37
N GLY A 107 -20.37 4.95 3.46
CA GLY A 107 -21.20 4.16 4.38
C GLY A 107 -22.45 3.58 3.72
N GLN A 108 -23.15 4.38 2.89
CA GLN A 108 -24.30 3.89 2.12
C GLN A 108 -23.91 2.77 1.13
N LEU A 109 -22.82 2.96 0.38
CA LEU A 109 -22.32 1.94 -0.55
C LEU A 109 -21.97 0.64 0.18
N MET A 110 -21.38 0.72 1.37
CA MET A 110 -21.08 -0.46 2.19
C MET A 110 -22.36 -1.18 2.66
N ILE A 111 -23.42 -0.45 2.98
CA ILE A 111 -24.72 -1.03 3.38
C ILE A 111 -25.40 -1.68 2.18
N GLU A 112 -25.55 -0.94 1.08
CA GLU A 112 -26.25 -1.37 -0.14
C GLU A 112 -25.65 -2.65 -0.73
N ARG A 113 -24.33 -2.85 -0.55
CA ARG A 113 -23.56 -3.93 -1.20
C ARG A 113 -23.11 -5.01 -0.22
N CYS A 114 -23.54 -4.94 1.04
CA CYS A 114 -23.27 -6.01 2.00
C CYS A 114 -24.12 -7.25 1.70
N LYS A 115 -23.75 -8.41 2.27
CA LYS A 115 -24.45 -9.69 2.00
C LYS A 115 -25.89 -9.74 2.50
N THR A 116 -26.21 -8.94 3.52
CA THR A 116 -27.53 -8.95 4.19
C THR A 116 -27.94 -7.51 4.55
N PRO A 117 -28.22 -6.65 3.57
CA PRO A 117 -28.57 -5.24 3.80
C PRO A 117 -29.80 -5.08 4.69
N GLU A 118 -30.75 -6.02 4.62
CA GLU A 118 -31.97 -6.06 5.43
C GLU A 118 -31.72 -6.30 6.92
N LEU A 119 -30.55 -6.82 7.29
CA LEU A 119 -30.17 -7.08 8.69
C LEU A 119 -29.33 -5.94 9.30
N VAL A 120 -29.06 -4.88 8.53
CA VAL A 120 -28.25 -3.75 9.00
C VAL A 120 -29.00 -2.99 10.09
N VAL A 121 -28.30 -2.73 11.19
CA VAL A 121 -28.83 -2.02 12.35
C VAL A 121 -28.38 -0.57 12.30
N SER A 122 -29.35 0.36 12.34
CA SER A 122 -29.09 1.81 12.37
C SER A 122 -28.15 2.26 11.24
N GLY A 123 -28.47 1.92 10.00
CA GLY A 123 -27.66 2.20 8.81
C GLY A 123 -27.28 3.67 8.64
N ASP A 124 -28.19 4.60 8.94
CA ASP A 124 -27.89 6.04 8.87
C ASP A 124 -26.84 6.46 9.90
N ILE A 125 -26.88 5.88 11.11
CA ILE A 125 -25.86 6.11 12.14
C ILE A 125 -24.51 5.56 11.68
N PHE A 126 -24.49 4.40 11.02
CA PHE A 126 -23.28 3.85 10.42
C PHE A 126 -22.69 4.81 9.36
N ALA A 127 -23.52 5.31 8.45
CA ALA A 127 -23.10 6.25 7.41
C ALA A 127 -22.59 7.58 7.99
N LEU A 128 -23.26 8.13 9.02
CA LEU A 128 -22.79 9.32 9.73
C LEU A 128 -21.43 9.09 10.42
N LYS A 129 -21.24 7.94 11.07
CA LYS A 129 -19.95 7.60 11.69
C LYS A 129 -18.84 7.44 10.65
N MET A 130 -19.15 6.87 9.48
CA MET A 130 -18.22 6.81 8.36
C MET A 130 -17.83 8.21 7.85
N GLN A 131 -18.78 9.14 7.76
CA GLN A 131 -18.49 10.56 7.44
C GLN A 131 -17.52 11.16 8.45
N HIS A 132 -17.77 11.00 9.74
CA HIS A 132 -16.87 11.49 10.79
C HIS A 132 -15.47 10.89 10.67
N LEU A 133 -15.35 9.58 10.43
CA LEU A 133 -14.07 8.92 10.26
C LEU A 133 -13.30 9.47 9.06
N VAL A 134 -13.95 9.63 7.90
CA VAL A 134 -13.32 10.18 6.69
C VAL A 134 -12.89 11.64 6.89
N LEU A 135 -13.69 12.47 7.57
CA LEU A 135 -13.31 13.84 7.91
C LEU A 135 -12.16 13.91 8.93
N ASN A 136 -12.13 13.00 9.90
CA ASN A 136 -11.00 12.92 10.84
C ASN A 136 -9.71 12.56 10.09
N VAL A 137 -9.78 11.64 9.14
CA VAL A 137 -8.64 11.33 8.24
C VAL A 137 -8.24 12.55 7.43
N LYS A 138 -9.20 13.35 6.92
CA LYS A 138 -8.92 14.62 6.21
C LYS A 138 -8.12 15.60 7.07
N SER A 139 -8.52 15.79 8.33
CA SER A 139 -7.80 16.69 9.27
C SER A 139 -6.42 16.16 9.66
N LEU A 140 -6.26 14.85 9.73
CA LEU A 140 -5.01 14.20 10.09
C LEU A 140 -4.04 14.07 8.91
N THR A 141 -4.53 14.11 7.66
CA THR A 141 -3.69 14.11 6.46
C THR A 141 -2.93 15.42 6.24
N LEU A 142 -2.88 16.33 7.23
CA LEU A 142 -1.88 17.39 7.33
C LEU A 142 -0.65 16.98 8.18
N GLN A 143 -0.66 15.73 8.67
CA GLN A 143 0.36 15.15 9.55
C GLN A 143 0.69 13.70 9.15
N LEU A 144 0.80 13.42 7.83
CA LEU A 144 0.91 12.07 7.24
C LEU A 144 1.85 11.12 8.01
N GLY A 145 2.98 11.62 8.50
CA GLY A 145 3.97 10.83 9.24
C GLY A 145 3.51 10.20 10.58
N LYS A 146 2.29 10.43 11.06
CA LYS A 146 1.79 9.85 12.33
C LYS A 146 0.53 8.98 12.20
N ILE A 147 -0.04 8.83 11.00
CA ILE A 147 -1.30 8.08 10.85
C ILE A 147 -1.02 6.59 10.69
N ARG A 148 -1.63 5.78 11.56
CA ARG A 148 -1.68 4.32 11.40
C ARG A 148 -2.95 3.97 10.61
N ILE A 149 -2.81 3.55 9.35
CA ILE A 149 -3.95 3.15 8.52
C ILE A 149 -4.71 1.99 9.17
N SER A 150 -4.02 1.12 9.91
CA SER A 150 -4.62 0.07 10.71
C SER A 150 -5.60 0.54 11.79
N ASP A 151 -5.40 1.71 12.40
CA ASP A 151 -6.36 2.23 13.39
C ASP A 151 -7.67 2.64 12.73
N ILE A 152 -7.58 3.25 11.55
CA ILE A 152 -8.73 3.63 10.73
C ILE A 152 -9.49 2.37 10.32
N LEU A 153 -8.79 1.39 9.74
CA LEU A 153 -9.38 0.12 9.30
C LEU A 153 -9.99 -0.69 10.47
N LYS A 154 -9.34 -0.71 11.64
CA LYS A 154 -9.91 -1.32 12.86
C LYS A 154 -11.21 -0.64 13.27
N THR A 155 -11.26 0.69 13.24
CA THR A 155 -12.47 1.45 13.56
C THR A 155 -13.60 1.12 12.58
N VAL A 156 -13.30 1.04 11.28
CA VAL A 156 -14.26 0.60 10.26
C VAL A 156 -14.76 -0.82 10.56
N LEU A 157 -13.88 -1.79 10.80
CA LEU A 157 -14.26 -3.17 11.14
C LEU A 157 -15.11 -3.28 12.42
N GLN A 158 -14.87 -2.41 13.41
CA GLN A 158 -15.70 -2.33 14.61
C GLN A 158 -17.11 -1.80 14.30
N MET A 159 -17.22 -0.73 13.50
CA MET A 159 -18.50 -0.18 13.09
C MET A 159 -19.30 -1.18 12.26
N VAL A 160 -18.65 -1.84 11.30
CA VAL A 160 -19.21 -2.90 10.46
C VAL A 160 -19.84 -4.00 11.31
N ARG A 161 -19.12 -4.46 12.35
CA ARG A 161 -19.62 -5.47 13.29
C ARG A 161 -20.80 -4.96 14.11
N HIS A 162 -20.69 -3.76 14.68
CA HIS A 162 -21.71 -3.19 15.56
C HIS A 162 -23.03 -2.90 14.82
N HIS A 163 -22.94 -2.48 13.56
CA HIS A 163 -24.10 -2.16 12.73
C HIS A 163 -24.54 -3.32 11.82
N HIS A 164 -23.97 -4.51 12.00
CA HIS A 164 -24.33 -5.73 11.25
C HIS A 164 -24.18 -5.61 9.72
N VAL A 165 -23.26 -4.77 9.26
CA VAL A 165 -22.93 -4.61 7.83
C VAL A 165 -22.07 -5.81 7.40
N LYS A 166 -22.68 -6.88 6.87
CA LYS A 166 -21.92 -8.09 6.51
C LYS A 166 -21.11 -7.92 5.23
N LEU A 167 -19.86 -7.50 5.36
CA LEU A 167 -18.94 -7.32 4.23
C LEU A 167 -18.72 -8.61 3.42
N GLU A 168 -18.37 -8.42 2.15
CA GLU A 168 -17.95 -9.49 1.28
C GLU A 168 -16.61 -10.10 1.73
N GLY A 169 -16.43 -11.41 1.54
CA GLY A 169 -15.22 -12.13 1.95
C GLY A 169 -13.95 -11.55 1.32
N ASP A 170 -13.99 -11.28 0.01
CA ASP A 170 -12.85 -10.73 -0.75
C ASP A 170 -12.46 -9.35 -0.20
N PHE A 171 -13.43 -8.51 0.13
CA PHE A 171 -13.19 -7.18 0.70
C PHE A 171 -12.55 -7.25 2.10
N VAL A 172 -13.06 -8.15 2.95
CA VAL A 172 -12.46 -8.41 4.27
C VAL A 172 -11.02 -8.91 4.11
N ASN A 173 -10.77 -9.79 3.14
CA ASN A 173 -9.45 -10.33 2.89
C ASN A 173 -8.45 -9.24 2.44
N VAL A 174 -8.87 -8.28 1.61
CA VAL A 174 -8.05 -7.10 1.27
C VAL A 174 -7.72 -6.28 2.51
N ILE A 175 -8.70 -5.99 3.37
CA ILE A 175 -8.46 -5.23 4.62
C ILE A 175 -7.48 -5.97 5.53
N ILE A 176 -7.67 -7.27 5.73
CA ILE A 176 -6.77 -8.10 6.55
C ILE A 176 -5.36 -8.09 5.95
N SER A 177 -5.24 -8.18 4.63
CA SER A 177 -3.94 -8.15 3.95
C SER A 177 -3.18 -6.85 4.21
N ILE A 178 -3.88 -5.70 4.17
CA ILE A 178 -3.29 -4.39 4.50
C ILE A 178 -2.87 -4.34 5.97
N LEU A 179 -3.70 -4.84 6.90
CA LEU A 179 -3.39 -4.87 8.33
C LEU A 179 -2.17 -5.75 8.64
N VAL A 180 -2.06 -6.91 7.99
CA VAL A 180 -0.91 -7.81 8.13
C VAL A 180 0.34 -7.17 7.54
N LEU A 181 0.24 -6.56 6.35
CA LEU A 181 1.34 -5.87 5.70
C LEU A 181 1.88 -4.72 6.55
N GLU A 182 1.00 -3.87 7.10
CA GLU A 182 1.41 -2.79 8.01
C GLU A 182 2.02 -3.36 9.30
N GLY A 183 1.43 -4.43 9.85
CA GLY A 183 1.95 -5.09 11.05
C GLY A 183 3.37 -5.62 10.88
N ILE A 184 3.64 -6.35 9.79
CA ILE A 184 4.98 -6.84 9.45
C ILE A 184 5.91 -5.67 9.14
N GLY A 185 5.46 -4.71 8.35
CA GLY A 185 6.23 -3.53 7.99
C GLY A 185 6.68 -2.73 9.22
N ARG A 186 5.81 -2.53 10.21
CA ARG A 186 6.14 -1.84 11.46
C ARG A 186 7.01 -2.62 12.42
N GLN A 187 6.98 -3.95 12.36
CA GLN A 187 7.95 -4.78 13.08
C GLN A 187 9.36 -4.63 12.53
N LEU A 188 9.49 -4.39 11.22
CA LEU A 188 10.78 -4.17 10.55
C LEU A 188 11.26 -2.72 10.64
N ASP A 189 10.34 -1.76 10.53
CA ASP A 189 10.59 -0.32 10.62
C ASP A 189 9.45 0.35 11.39
N SER A 190 9.72 0.73 12.64
CA SER A 190 8.70 1.33 13.53
C SER A 190 8.11 2.64 12.98
N GLU A 191 8.86 3.35 12.14
CA GLU A 191 8.47 4.63 11.55
C GLU A 191 7.83 4.48 10.17
N LEU A 192 7.60 3.24 9.70
CA LEU A 192 7.00 2.97 8.40
C LEU A 192 5.63 3.66 8.26
N ASP A 193 5.51 4.50 7.24
CA ASP A 193 4.26 5.05 6.75
C ASP A 193 3.88 4.34 5.45
N LEU A 194 2.89 3.44 5.54
CA LEU A 194 2.43 2.65 4.39
C LEU A 194 1.87 3.54 3.26
N LEU A 195 1.18 4.63 3.60
CA LEU A 195 0.58 5.52 2.61
C LEU A 195 1.67 6.27 1.85
N LYS A 196 2.63 6.87 2.57
CA LYS A 196 3.77 7.57 1.96
C LYS A 196 4.57 6.66 1.02
N ASN A 197 4.82 5.42 1.42
CA ASN A 197 5.57 4.45 0.61
C ASN A 197 4.77 3.92 -0.59
N ALA A 198 3.44 3.89 -0.52
CA ALA A 198 2.59 3.47 -1.63
C ALA A 198 2.48 4.54 -2.74
N LEU A 199 2.63 5.83 -2.41
CA LEU A 199 2.46 6.93 -3.37
C LEU A 199 3.27 6.77 -4.67
N PRO A 200 4.58 6.46 -4.65
CA PRO A 200 5.36 6.32 -5.89
C PRO A 200 4.88 5.18 -6.79
N ILE A 201 4.37 4.10 -6.18
CA ILE A 201 3.81 2.94 -6.91
C ILE A 201 2.49 3.35 -7.55
N LEU A 202 1.62 4.04 -6.79
CA LEU A 202 0.36 4.58 -7.29
C LEU A 202 0.59 5.57 -8.45
N ARG A 203 1.62 6.42 -8.38
CA ARG A 203 2.02 7.31 -9.50
C ARG A 203 2.37 6.52 -10.76
N LYS A 204 3.19 5.47 -10.63
CA LYS A 204 3.60 4.63 -11.78
C LYS A 204 2.41 3.91 -12.41
N LEU A 205 1.50 3.37 -11.60
CA LEU A 205 0.31 2.66 -12.07
C LEU A 205 -0.67 3.60 -12.78
N GLY A 206 -0.97 4.77 -12.19
CA GLY A 206 -1.83 5.77 -12.83
C GLY A 206 -1.27 6.26 -14.17
N ALA A 207 0.05 6.49 -14.27
CA ALA A 207 0.70 6.87 -15.52
C ALA A 207 0.63 5.75 -16.60
N GLN A 208 0.75 4.48 -16.20
CA GLN A 208 0.64 3.34 -17.10
C GLN A 208 -0.79 3.11 -17.60
N GLU A 209 -1.79 3.26 -16.74
CA GLU A 209 -3.22 3.18 -17.12
C GLU A 209 -3.59 4.31 -18.09
N THR A 210 -3.10 5.52 -17.86
CA THR A 210 -3.27 6.67 -18.77
C THR A 210 -2.69 6.37 -20.16
N ARG A 211 -1.48 5.80 -20.20
CA ARG A 211 -0.80 5.48 -21.46
C ARG A 211 -1.48 4.32 -22.21
N ARG A 212 -2.07 3.37 -21.50
CA ARG A 212 -2.88 2.28 -22.07
C ARG A 212 -4.23 2.79 -22.60
N GLY A 213 -4.91 3.64 -21.84
CA GLY A 213 -6.17 4.29 -22.24
C GLY A 213 -6.03 5.20 -23.45
N MET A 214 -4.89 5.88 -23.62
CA MET A 214 -4.61 6.71 -24.81
C MET A 214 -4.20 5.92 -26.07
N LYS A 215 -3.84 4.64 -25.95
CA LYS A 215 -3.39 3.80 -27.07
C LYS A 215 -4.50 2.88 -27.62
N GLY A 216 -5.56 2.65 -26.85
CA GLY A 216 -6.81 2.06 -27.34
C GLY A 216 -7.71 3.14 -27.95
N SER A 217 -8.51 2.79 -28.96
CA SER A 217 -9.44 3.74 -29.61
C SER A 217 -10.29 4.52 -28.60
N ILE A 218 -10.49 5.81 -28.88
CA ILE A 218 -11.23 6.86 -28.14
C ILE A 218 -12.64 6.45 -27.63
N LYS A 219 -13.16 5.25 -27.94
CA LYS A 219 -14.53 4.87 -27.62
C LYS A 219 -14.78 4.23 -26.26
N GLU A 220 -13.78 3.82 -25.50
CA GLU A 220 -14.02 3.20 -24.17
C GLU A 220 -12.92 3.57 -23.17
N VAL A 221 -12.81 4.86 -22.84
CA VAL A 221 -12.20 5.21 -21.55
C VAL A 221 -13.28 4.96 -20.50
N SER A 222 -13.22 3.82 -19.81
CA SER A 222 -14.13 3.55 -18.70
C SER A 222 -14.04 4.67 -17.67
N GLY A 223 -15.17 5.11 -17.12
CA GLY A 223 -15.20 6.17 -16.09
C GLY A 223 -14.30 5.87 -14.89
N GLU A 224 -14.02 4.59 -14.63
CA GLU A 224 -13.08 4.08 -13.64
C GLU A 224 -11.63 4.57 -13.86
N SER A 225 -11.18 4.62 -15.12
CA SER A 225 -9.82 5.05 -15.47
C SER A 225 -9.65 6.58 -15.36
N VAL A 226 -10.71 7.34 -15.66
CA VAL A 226 -10.75 8.80 -15.52
C VAL A 226 -10.81 9.21 -14.05
N TRP A 227 -11.49 8.44 -13.21
CA TRP A 227 -11.51 8.69 -11.76
C TRP A 227 -10.16 8.41 -11.11
N MET A 228 -9.49 7.29 -11.42
CA MET A 228 -8.13 7.01 -10.92
C MET A 228 -7.15 8.13 -11.26
N LEU A 229 -7.30 8.72 -12.45
CA LEU A 229 -6.58 9.91 -12.89
C LEU A 229 -6.90 11.16 -12.06
N LYS A 230 -8.17 11.41 -11.72
CA LYS A 230 -8.56 12.52 -10.84
C LYS A 230 -8.07 12.32 -9.41
N PHE A 231 -8.19 11.11 -8.87
CA PHE A 231 -7.67 10.73 -7.57
C PHE A 231 -6.16 10.93 -7.50
N TRP A 232 -5.45 10.51 -8.55
CA TRP A 232 -4.02 10.78 -8.72
C TRP A 232 -3.71 12.28 -8.73
N PHE A 233 -4.39 13.08 -9.56
CA PHE A 233 -4.16 14.52 -9.65
C PHE A 233 -4.42 15.21 -8.31
N TRP A 234 -5.44 14.76 -7.58
CA TRP A 234 -5.74 15.24 -6.23
C TRP A 234 -4.65 14.87 -5.22
N LEU A 235 -4.11 13.65 -5.25
CA LEU A 235 -2.97 13.25 -4.40
C LEU A 235 -1.70 14.05 -4.72
N GLU A 236 -1.40 14.30 -5.99
CA GLU A 236 -0.20 15.04 -6.43
C GLU A 236 -0.30 16.54 -6.08
N ALA A 237 -1.45 17.16 -6.32
CA ALA A 237 -1.70 18.56 -5.93
C ALA A 237 -1.59 18.75 -4.41
N ARG A 238 -1.88 17.70 -3.64
CA ARG A 238 -1.79 17.71 -2.17
C ARG A 238 -0.35 17.65 -1.66
N GLU A 239 0.53 16.87 -2.30
CA GLU A 239 1.96 16.84 -1.96
C GLU A 239 2.65 18.19 -2.26
N TRP A 240 2.20 18.90 -3.30
CA TRP A 240 2.69 20.25 -3.59
C TRP A 240 2.27 21.26 -2.51
N LEU A 241 1.06 21.15 -1.97
CA LEU A 241 0.57 21.96 -0.85
C LEU A 241 1.28 21.64 0.46
N ASP A 242 1.53 20.35 0.76
CA ASP A 242 2.28 19.94 1.94
C ASP A 242 3.73 20.49 1.86
N ASN A 243 4.41 20.36 0.72
CA ASN A 243 5.79 20.88 0.54
C ASN A 243 5.88 22.42 0.51
N ALA A 244 4.85 23.12 0.02
CA ALA A 244 4.80 24.58 0.02
C ALA A 244 4.50 25.16 1.42
N SER A 245 3.69 24.48 2.21
CA SER A 245 3.29 24.93 3.56
C SER A 245 4.45 24.96 4.56
N TRP A 246 5.51 24.15 4.36
CA TRP A 246 6.70 24.15 5.21
C TRP A 246 7.60 25.37 5.00
N GLN A 247 7.78 25.84 3.76
CA GLN A 247 8.61 27.03 3.49
C GLN A 247 7.99 28.32 4.02
N GLU A 248 6.66 28.44 3.97
CA GLU A 248 5.94 29.61 4.49
C GLU A 248 5.84 29.61 6.03
N TYR A 249 5.64 28.45 6.66
CA TYR A 249 5.62 28.34 8.12
C TYR A 249 6.99 28.61 8.74
N GLU A 250 8.07 28.11 8.15
CA GLU A 250 9.43 28.28 8.70
C GLU A 250 9.93 29.74 8.59
N LEU A 251 9.52 30.44 7.53
CA LEU A 251 9.71 31.89 7.37
C LEU A 251 8.88 32.72 8.36
N TYR A 252 7.68 32.26 8.72
CA TYR A 252 6.83 32.92 9.73
C TYR A 252 7.33 32.66 11.16
N TYR A 253 7.84 31.45 11.42
CA TYR A 253 8.35 31.03 12.74
C TYR A 253 9.69 31.71 13.09
N GLN A 254 10.60 31.89 12.12
CA GLN A 254 11.85 32.62 12.36
C GLN A 254 11.66 34.13 12.55
N ARG A 255 10.54 34.71 12.10
CA ARG A 255 10.31 36.16 12.17
C ARG A 255 9.80 36.62 13.54
N HIS A 256 9.35 35.72 14.43
CA HIS A 256 8.61 36.10 15.65
C HIS A 256 9.14 35.52 16.98
N LEU A 257 10.40 35.09 17.04
CA LEU A 257 11.07 34.74 18.30
C LEU A 257 12.44 35.43 18.41
N TRP A 258 12.40 36.74 18.69
CA TRP A 258 13.43 37.45 19.46
C TRP A 258 12.74 37.99 20.72
N TRP A 259 13.20 37.49 21.86
CA TRP A 259 12.66 37.69 23.21
C TRP A 259 12.77 39.13 23.68
N ALA A 260 11.96 39.52 24.67
CA ALA A 260 12.33 40.57 25.61
C ALA A 260 12.58 39.92 26.97
N ASP A 261 13.57 40.45 27.68
CA ASP A 261 14.14 40.03 28.96
C ASP A 261 13.15 39.58 30.04
#